data_AF-A0A1X7VBA1-F1
#
_entry.id   AF-A0A1X7VBA1-F1
#
_cell.length_a   1.000
_cell.length_b   1.000
_cell.length_c   1.000
_cell.angle_alpha   90.00
_cell.angle_beta   90.00
_cell.angle_gamma   90.00
#
_symmetry.space_group_name_H-M   'P 1'
#
loop_
_entity.id
_entity.type
_entity.pdbx_description
1 polymer ?
#
loop_
_entity_poly.entity_id
_entity_poly.type
_entity_poly.pdbx_seq_one_letter_code
_entity_poly.pdbx_strand_id
1 'polypeptide(L)'
;MYTMSAIDPALLILVNIYADLNGDRQETKVYNNGVMQVSVFVSVNYNGDASEEDIIAYVQDNAIIYSLNYGENVKWQISTKDNGFHHDIDHAANKNVTLPPKITSDVRAPLYFTVPGGTAEGEHRWIAKLNGKQTNDDTPLTVNVERFYVSHGDVIIEEKTNLGVPCHLMFVLKYAENVFPDAQKLVKLLKYKGIKFTGPGGNSWISMSMSSEGHKFGVFVEYGVTSNIKIADGGRYSHNQMVIHDVEENGKDIFIHCDCIQHSLDFTSKVIKEAWNAGILMVQLRDKHLYMAQYTNNYWRDMDYLMNPFLVEDNFGGRIEVEINWDDGDWYGDW
;
A
#
# COMPACT_ATOMS: atom_id res chain seq x y z
N MET A 1 27.97 7.29 30.82
CA MET A 1 29.28 7.18 30.13
C MET A 1 29.49 5.71 29.85
N TYR A 2 29.43 5.28 28.59
CA TYR A 2 29.48 3.87 28.19
C TYR A 2 30.91 3.39 28.10
N THR A 3 31.23 2.23 28.67
CA THR A 3 32.56 1.63 28.59
C THR A 3 32.63 0.61 27.47
N MET A 4 33.56 0.82 26.53
CA MET A 4 33.78 -0.01 25.34
C MET A 4 34.06 -1.49 25.63
N SER A 5 34.50 -1.83 26.85
CA SER A 5 34.82 -3.21 27.25
C SER A 5 33.60 -4.10 27.43
N ALA A 6 32.38 -3.55 27.37
CA ALA A 6 31.14 -4.28 27.64
C ALA A 6 30.43 -4.82 26.39
N ILE A 7 30.84 -4.42 25.18
CA ILE A 7 30.32 -4.99 23.93
C ILE A 7 31.20 -6.18 23.54
N ASP A 8 30.62 -7.37 23.38
CA ASP A 8 31.35 -8.54 22.88
C ASP A 8 31.47 -8.50 21.35
N PRO A 9 32.68 -8.27 20.80
CA PRO A 9 32.89 -8.11 19.37
C PRO A 9 32.76 -9.41 18.58
N ALA A 10 32.79 -10.59 19.23
CA ALA A 10 32.58 -11.87 18.54
C ALA A 10 31.11 -12.08 18.13
N LEU A 11 30.22 -11.21 18.60
CA LEU A 11 28.76 -11.39 18.52
C LEU A 11 28.05 -10.17 17.91
N LEU A 12 28.81 -9.23 17.30
CA LEU A 12 28.24 -8.21 16.42
C LEU A 12 27.74 -8.90 15.14
N ILE A 13 26.47 -8.77 14.82
CA ILE A 13 25.86 -9.36 13.61
C ILE A 13 24.94 -8.31 12.96
N LEU A 14 24.96 -8.26 11.63
CA LEU A 14 23.95 -7.55 10.85
C LEU A 14 22.92 -8.59 10.39
N VAL A 15 21.64 -8.38 10.70
CA VAL A 15 20.57 -9.33 10.40
C VAL A 15 19.38 -8.65 9.74
N ASN A 16 18.72 -9.34 8.82
CA ASN A 16 17.40 -8.97 8.31
C ASN A 16 16.32 -9.22 9.40
N ILE A 17 15.21 -8.49 9.36
CA ILE A 17 14.05 -8.68 10.25
C ILE A 17 13.45 -10.08 10.21
N TYR A 18 13.62 -10.81 9.11
CA TYR A 18 13.07 -12.16 8.92
C TYR A 18 14.04 -13.29 9.29
N ALA A 19 15.26 -12.96 9.71
CA ALA A 19 16.35 -13.91 9.96
C ALA A 19 15.97 -15.07 10.91
N ASP A 20 15.29 -14.77 12.02
CA ASP A 20 14.91 -15.79 12.99
C ASP A 20 13.69 -16.60 12.56
N LEU A 21 12.79 -15.98 11.78
CA LEU A 21 11.54 -16.60 11.39
C LEU A 21 11.77 -17.70 10.34
N ASN A 22 12.66 -17.42 9.38
CA ASN A 22 12.86 -18.27 8.21
C ASN A 22 14.22 -18.99 8.23
N GLY A 23 15.09 -18.68 9.19
CA GLY A 23 16.45 -19.23 9.25
C GLY A 23 17.41 -18.60 8.24
N ASP A 24 16.91 -17.79 7.31
CA ASP A 24 17.68 -17.06 6.30
C ASP A 24 18.24 -15.77 6.89
N ARG A 25 19.36 -15.91 7.61
CA ARG A 25 19.92 -14.81 8.40
C ARG A 25 20.40 -13.60 7.59
N GLN A 26 20.56 -13.75 6.28
CA GLN A 26 21.44 -12.89 5.49
C GLN A 26 20.92 -12.56 4.09
N GLU A 27 19.63 -12.74 3.80
CA GLU A 27 19.08 -12.34 2.49
C GLU A 27 17.76 -11.59 2.65
N THR A 28 17.54 -10.59 1.78
CA THR A 28 16.26 -9.90 1.62
C THR A 28 16.11 -9.39 0.20
N LYS A 29 14.88 -9.36 -0.32
CA LYS A 29 14.57 -8.81 -1.65
C LYS A 29 13.67 -7.60 -1.55
N VAL A 30 14.01 -6.52 -2.25
CA VAL A 30 13.29 -5.24 -2.22
C VAL A 30 13.20 -4.61 -3.61
N TYR A 31 12.24 -3.73 -3.84
CA TYR A 31 12.11 -2.99 -5.09
C TYR A 31 12.90 -1.68 -5.09
N ASN A 32 13.41 -1.30 -6.27
CA ASN A 32 14.05 -0.01 -6.53
C ASN A 32 13.06 1.16 -6.72
N ASN A 33 11.99 1.21 -5.95
CA ASN A 33 10.88 2.16 -6.13
C ASN A 33 11.07 3.50 -5.38
N GLY A 34 12.19 3.69 -4.68
CA GLY A 34 12.48 4.94 -3.97
C GLY A 34 11.78 5.08 -2.62
N VAL A 35 10.93 4.12 -2.22
CA VAL A 35 10.16 4.17 -0.98
C VAL A 35 10.29 2.91 -0.14
N MET A 36 10.59 1.74 -0.71
CA MET A 36 10.89 0.56 0.10
C MET A 36 12.08 0.80 1.00
N GLN A 37 12.02 0.20 2.18
CA GLN A 37 13.13 0.18 3.12
C GLN A 37 13.64 -1.25 3.28
N VAL A 38 14.95 -1.38 3.37
CA VAL A 38 15.57 -2.58 3.95
C VAL A 38 15.59 -2.39 5.45
N SER A 39 14.94 -3.30 6.19
CA SER A 39 14.95 -3.31 7.65
C SER A 39 16.03 -4.26 8.15
N VAL A 40 17.00 -3.72 8.87
CA VAL A 40 18.14 -4.47 9.40
C VAL A 40 18.31 -4.19 10.88
N PHE A 41 18.89 -5.14 11.60
CA PHE A 41 19.29 -4.95 12.98
C PHE A 41 20.79 -5.14 13.10
N VAL A 42 21.42 -4.21 13.80
CA VAL A 42 22.75 -4.43 14.35
C VAL A 42 22.56 -5.08 15.70
N SER A 43 22.74 -6.40 15.74
CA SER A 43 22.75 -7.21 16.95
C SER A 43 24.08 -7.05 17.67
N VAL A 44 24.04 -6.66 18.94
CA VAL A 44 25.21 -6.57 19.81
C VAL A 44 24.97 -7.32 21.09
N ASN A 45 26.02 -7.99 21.59
CA ASN A 45 26.01 -8.50 22.94
C ASN A 45 26.60 -7.47 23.89
N TYR A 46 25.88 -7.17 24.98
CA TYR A 46 26.27 -6.19 25.98
C TYR A 46 26.14 -6.76 27.39
N ASN A 47 27.18 -6.61 28.21
CA ASN A 47 27.23 -7.14 29.58
C ASN A 47 27.47 -6.08 30.67
N GLY A 48 27.28 -4.80 30.34
CA GLY A 48 27.40 -3.69 31.31
C GLY A 48 26.05 -3.30 31.94
N ASP A 49 26.06 -2.22 32.72
CA ASP A 49 24.90 -1.79 33.52
C ASP A 49 23.96 -0.79 32.79
N ALA A 50 24.24 -0.44 31.53
CA ALA A 50 23.40 0.48 30.75
C ALA A 50 22.03 -0.14 30.39
N SER A 51 21.02 0.72 30.20
CA SER A 51 19.70 0.27 29.75
C SER A 51 19.72 -0.18 28.28
N GLU A 52 18.76 -1.02 27.88
CA GLU A 52 18.62 -1.45 26.48
C GLU A 52 18.42 -0.27 25.52
N GLU A 53 17.63 0.72 25.93
CA GLU A 53 17.34 1.92 25.15
C GLU A 53 18.61 2.75 24.90
N ASP A 54 19.45 2.90 25.92
CA ASP A 54 20.73 3.58 25.81
C ASP A 54 21.68 2.86 24.85
N ILE A 55 21.69 1.53 24.88
CA ILE A 55 22.50 0.69 23.99
C ILE A 55 22.00 0.82 22.54
N ILE A 56 20.69 0.76 22.32
CA ILE A 56 20.09 0.93 20.99
C ILE A 56 20.45 2.30 20.41
N ALA A 57 20.25 3.37 21.19
CA ALA A 57 20.59 4.73 20.75
C ALA A 57 22.08 4.84 20.41
N TYR A 58 22.95 4.30 21.27
CA TYR A 58 24.39 4.29 21.01
C TYR A 58 24.75 3.55 19.72
N VAL A 59 24.19 2.36 19.49
CA VAL A 59 24.44 1.59 18.27
C VAL A 59 23.92 2.32 17.03
N GLN A 60 22.72 2.90 17.08
CA GLN A 60 22.15 3.68 15.98
C GLN A 60 23.01 4.91 15.61
N ASP A 61 23.59 5.57 16.61
CA ASP A 61 24.42 6.77 16.40
C ASP A 61 25.84 6.47 15.90
N ASN A 62 26.36 5.26 16.15
CA ASN A 62 27.78 4.93 15.95
C ASN A 62 28.04 3.76 14.98
N ALA A 63 27.03 2.96 14.64
CA ALA A 63 27.19 1.87 13.68
C ALA A 63 27.30 2.42 12.26
N ILE A 64 28.26 1.89 11.51
CA ILE A 64 28.49 2.19 10.10
C ILE A 64 28.16 0.92 9.31
N ILE A 65 27.22 1.00 8.38
CA ILE A 65 26.96 -0.08 7.43
C ILE A 65 27.81 0.14 6.17
N TYR A 66 28.61 -0.86 5.84
CA TYR A 66 29.60 -0.80 4.76
C TYR A 66 29.22 -1.79 3.65
N SER A 67 29.28 -1.34 2.40
CA SER A 67 29.06 -2.17 1.23
C SER A 67 30.33 -2.85 0.81
N LEU A 68 30.29 -4.19 0.74
CA LEU A 68 31.38 -5.00 0.20
C LEU A 68 31.53 -4.85 -1.31
N ASN A 69 30.43 -4.68 -2.06
CA ASN A 69 30.48 -4.55 -3.52
C ASN A 69 31.25 -3.31 -3.96
N TYR A 70 31.05 -2.20 -3.25
CA TYR A 70 31.59 -0.90 -3.65
C TYR A 70 32.79 -0.46 -2.83
N GLY A 71 33.11 -1.17 -1.73
CA GLY A 71 34.22 -0.81 -0.86
C GLY A 71 34.02 0.55 -0.18
N GLU A 72 32.78 0.97 0.06
CA GLU A 72 32.44 2.22 0.72
C GLU A 72 31.22 2.08 1.63
N ASN A 73 30.98 3.10 2.46
CA ASN A 73 29.78 3.16 3.30
C ASN A 73 28.53 3.14 2.41
N VAL A 74 27.48 2.47 2.87
CA VAL A 74 26.18 2.51 2.20
C VAL A 74 25.67 3.95 2.26
N LYS A 75 25.45 4.56 1.07
CA LYS A 75 24.99 5.96 0.92
C LYS A 75 23.47 6.10 0.91
N TRP A 76 22.75 5.01 1.14
CA TRP A 76 21.29 5.02 1.17
C TRP A 76 20.80 5.81 2.38
N GLN A 77 19.62 6.43 2.26
CA GLN A 77 19.07 7.23 3.34
C GLN A 77 18.73 6.33 4.53
N ILE A 78 19.36 6.61 5.67
CA ILE A 78 19.15 5.89 6.92
C ILE A 78 18.01 6.52 7.74
N SER A 79 17.24 5.66 8.41
CA SER A 79 16.18 6.03 9.34
C SER A 79 16.20 5.06 10.54
N THR A 80 15.77 5.53 11.71
CA THR A 80 15.50 4.67 12.88
C THR A 80 14.00 4.31 12.99
N LYS A 81 13.20 4.72 11.99
CA LYS A 81 11.76 4.51 11.92
C LYS A 81 11.36 3.86 10.61
N ASP A 82 10.47 2.87 10.73
CA ASP A 82 9.71 2.27 9.65
C ASP A 82 8.83 3.33 8.95
N ASN A 83 8.70 3.21 7.63
CA ASN A 83 7.84 4.03 6.80
C ASN A 83 6.46 3.41 6.48
N GLY A 84 6.18 2.22 7.01
CA GLY A 84 4.90 1.52 6.94
C GLY A 84 4.70 0.65 5.70
N PHE A 85 5.73 0.48 4.85
CA PHE A 85 5.73 -0.49 3.76
C PHE A 85 6.38 -1.79 4.18
N HIS A 86 6.00 -2.91 3.53
CA HIS A 86 6.74 -4.14 3.74
C HIS A 86 8.19 -3.99 3.28
N HIS A 87 9.10 -4.62 4.01
CA HIS A 87 10.55 -4.50 3.82
C HIS A 87 11.16 -5.63 3.00
N ASP A 88 10.38 -6.64 2.64
CA ASP A 88 10.87 -7.85 1.95
C ASP A 88 9.76 -8.46 1.11
N ILE A 89 10.03 -8.59 -0.20
CA ILE A 89 9.09 -9.05 -1.22
C ILE A 89 8.66 -10.50 -0.96
N ASP A 90 9.58 -11.35 -0.51
CA ASP A 90 9.34 -12.78 -0.33
C ASP A 90 8.69 -13.09 1.03
N HIS A 91 8.94 -12.23 2.03
CA HIS A 91 8.58 -12.48 3.43
C HIS A 91 7.51 -11.56 3.99
N ALA A 92 6.80 -10.80 3.14
CA ALA A 92 5.69 -9.97 3.57
C ALA A 92 4.55 -10.79 4.18
N ALA A 93 4.57 -10.92 5.51
CA ALA A 93 3.58 -11.66 6.26
C ALA A 93 2.47 -10.74 6.80
N ASN A 94 1.21 -11.07 6.52
CA ASN A 94 0.02 -10.56 7.22
C ASN A 94 -0.13 -11.12 8.65
N LYS A 95 0.91 -11.78 9.20
CA LYS A 95 0.86 -12.41 10.51
C LYS A 95 1.73 -11.61 11.46
N ASN A 96 1.12 -11.19 12.56
CA ASN A 96 1.80 -10.57 13.71
C ASN A 96 3.11 -11.31 13.97
N VAL A 97 4.23 -10.69 13.61
CA VAL A 97 5.55 -11.16 13.96
C VAL A 97 5.63 -11.02 15.47
N THR A 98 5.38 -12.13 16.17
CA THR A 98 5.70 -12.20 17.58
C THR A 98 7.21 -12.31 17.61
N LEU A 99 7.89 -11.17 17.79
CA LEU A 99 9.34 -11.14 17.97
C LEU A 99 9.67 -12.22 19.02
N PRO A 100 10.57 -13.17 18.71
CA PRO A 100 10.97 -14.16 19.69
C PRO A 100 11.48 -13.46 20.96
N PRO A 101 11.31 -14.08 22.14
CA PRO A 101 11.67 -13.43 23.39
C PRO A 101 13.12 -12.94 23.34
N LYS A 102 13.32 -11.67 23.71
CA LYS A 102 14.63 -11.08 23.90
C LYS A 102 15.43 -11.98 24.83
N ILE A 103 16.45 -12.66 24.32
CA ILE A 103 17.49 -13.18 25.18
C ILE A 103 18.29 -11.94 25.56
N THR A 104 18.29 -11.58 26.84
CA THR A 104 18.93 -10.37 27.40
C THR A 104 20.41 -10.20 27.07
N SER A 105 21.02 -11.17 26.38
CA SER A 105 22.36 -11.07 25.81
C SER A 105 22.43 -10.47 24.41
N ASP A 106 21.37 -10.45 23.58
CA ASP A 106 21.36 -9.92 22.20
C ASP A 106 20.48 -8.66 22.13
N VAL A 107 21.08 -7.47 22.14
CA VAL A 107 20.39 -6.19 21.95
C VAL A 107 20.35 -5.87 20.46
N ARG A 108 19.14 -5.73 19.91
CA ARG A 108 18.92 -5.45 18.49
C ARG A 108 18.60 -3.99 18.27
N ALA A 109 19.52 -3.27 17.65
CA ALA A 109 19.31 -1.89 17.26
C ALA A 109 18.76 -1.81 15.82
N PRO A 110 17.48 -1.43 15.62
CA PRO A 110 16.88 -1.36 14.28
C PRO A 110 17.46 -0.19 13.48
N LEU A 111 17.73 -0.44 12.20
CA LEU A 111 18.07 0.55 11.19
C LEU A 111 17.28 0.27 9.92
N TYR A 112 16.82 1.31 9.26
CA TYR A 112 16.08 1.23 8.02
C TYR A 112 16.84 1.99 6.94
N PHE A 113 17.01 1.38 5.77
CA PHE A 113 17.68 2.00 4.63
C PHE A 113 16.70 2.13 3.48
N THR A 114 16.33 3.36 3.12
CA THR A 114 15.45 3.62 1.97
C THR A 114 16.20 3.30 0.69
N VAL A 115 15.64 2.38 -0.11
CA VAL A 115 16.20 1.96 -1.39
C VAL A 115 16.17 3.14 -2.37
N PRO A 116 17.31 3.56 -2.96
CA PRO A 116 17.32 4.61 -3.95
C PRO A 116 16.50 4.25 -5.19
N GLY A 117 15.63 5.17 -5.62
CA GLY A 117 14.80 4.98 -6.81
C GLY A 117 15.63 4.86 -8.09
N GLY A 118 15.33 3.85 -8.92
CA GLY A 118 15.82 3.71 -10.30
C GLY A 118 17.33 3.55 -10.51
N THR A 119 18.13 3.44 -9.43
CA THR A 119 19.61 3.46 -9.50
C THR A 119 20.29 2.36 -8.70
N ALA A 120 19.54 1.63 -7.88
CA ALA A 120 20.07 0.67 -6.94
C ALA A 120 19.85 -0.80 -7.34
N GLU A 121 19.46 -1.11 -8.58
CA GLU A 121 19.23 -2.50 -9.01
C GLU A 121 20.46 -3.39 -8.82
N GLY A 122 20.24 -4.66 -8.48
CA GLY A 122 21.28 -5.68 -8.32
C GLY A 122 21.51 -6.14 -6.87
N GLU A 123 22.57 -6.93 -6.68
CA GLU A 123 22.94 -7.49 -5.39
C GLU A 123 23.81 -6.53 -4.58
N HIS A 124 23.44 -6.28 -3.32
CA HIS A 124 24.19 -5.46 -2.37
C HIS A 124 24.52 -6.26 -1.12
N ARG A 125 25.81 -6.49 -0.87
CA ARG A 125 26.36 -7.23 0.26
C ARG A 125 26.88 -6.24 1.30
N TRP A 126 26.31 -6.29 2.50
CA TRP A 126 26.54 -5.35 3.58
C TRP A 126 27.14 -6.02 4.80
N ILE A 127 28.01 -5.28 5.49
CA ILE A 127 28.54 -5.62 6.80
C ILE A 127 28.33 -4.44 7.75
N ALA A 128 28.23 -4.70 9.04
CA ALA A 128 28.20 -3.65 10.05
C ALA A 128 29.59 -3.44 10.65
N LYS A 129 29.96 -2.18 10.90
CA LYS A 129 31.13 -1.78 11.65
C LYS A 129 30.72 -0.93 12.84
N LEU A 130 31.23 -1.23 14.03
CA LEU A 130 31.01 -0.46 15.24
C LEU A 130 32.33 -0.35 16.00
N ASN A 131 32.80 0.87 16.26
CA ASN A 131 34.06 1.15 16.98
C ASN A 131 35.30 0.38 16.45
N GLY A 132 35.46 0.32 15.13
CA GLY A 132 36.61 -0.36 14.50
C GLY A 132 36.54 -1.89 14.52
N LYS A 133 35.42 -2.48 14.97
CA LYS A 133 35.08 -3.90 14.81
C LYS A 133 34.05 -4.06 13.71
N GLN A 134 34.04 -5.21 13.03
CA GLN A 134 33.11 -5.47 11.93
C GLN A 134 32.57 -6.90 11.96
N THR A 135 31.40 -7.09 11.36
CA THR A 135 30.83 -8.42 11.08
C THR A 135 31.71 -9.19 10.09
N ASN A 136 31.55 -10.51 10.02
CA ASN A 136 32.33 -11.35 9.10
C ASN A 136 32.02 -11.05 7.62
N ASP A 137 33.06 -10.83 6.82
CA ASP A 137 32.96 -10.54 5.38
C ASP A 137 32.52 -11.78 4.56
N ASP A 138 32.72 -12.99 5.10
CA ASP A 138 32.29 -14.24 4.48
C ASP A 138 30.78 -14.50 4.64
N THR A 139 30.11 -13.81 5.56
CA THR A 139 28.67 -13.95 5.82
C THR A 139 27.98 -12.58 5.88
N PRO A 140 27.99 -11.79 4.79
CA PRO A 140 27.37 -10.48 4.76
C PRO A 140 25.85 -10.60 4.62
N LEU A 141 25.14 -9.53 5.00
CA LEU A 141 23.74 -9.37 4.65
C LEU A 141 23.65 -9.04 3.15
N THR A 142 22.92 -9.84 2.41
CA THR A 142 22.67 -9.68 0.99
C THR A 142 21.30 -9.06 0.78
N VAL A 143 21.27 -7.92 0.09
CA VAL A 143 20.07 -7.20 -0.30
C VAL A 143 19.98 -7.27 -1.81
N ASN A 144 19.00 -8.01 -2.31
CA ASN A 144 18.69 -8.08 -3.73
C ASN A 144 17.68 -7.00 -4.07
N VAL A 145 18.09 -6.02 -4.87
CA VAL A 145 17.23 -4.93 -5.31
C VAL A 145 16.72 -5.23 -6.72
N GLU A 146 15.42 -5.44 -6.82
CA GLU A 146 14.73 -5.75 -8.06
C GLU A 146 14.10 -4.51 -8.68
N ARG A 147 13.92 -4.55 -10.00
CA ARG A 147 13.20 -3.51 -10.71
C ARG A 147 11.70 -3.64 -10.44
N PHE A 148 11.05 -2.56 -10.00
CA PHE A 148 9.59 -2.49 -10.04
C PHE A 148 9.11 -2.08 -11.44
N TYR A 149 8.30 -2.93 -12.07
CA TYR A 149 7.74 -2.68 -13.38
C TYR A 149 6.38 -3.36 -13.53
N VAL A 150 5.44 -2.65 -14.15
CA VAL A 150 4.07 -3.11 -14.42
C VAL A 150 3.70 -2.69 -15.83
N SER A 151 3.06 -3.58 -16.57
CA SER A 151 2.57 -3.40 -17.94
C SER A 151 1.06 -3.59 -18.02
N HIS A 152 0.45 -3.29 -19.18
CA HIS A 152 -0.99 -3.38 -19.44
C HIS A 152 -1.58 -4.81 -19.30
N GLY A 153 -0.77 -5.86 -19.16
CA GLY A 153 -1.27 -7.22 -18.88
C GLY A 153 -1.25 -7.61 -17.40
N ASP A 154 -0.62 -6.78 -16.57
CA ASP A 154 -0.20 -7.18 -15.23
C ASP A 154 -1.21 -6.83 -14.13
N VAL A 155 -2.23 -6.05 -14.47
CA VAL A 155 -3.36 -5.71 -13.60
C VAL A 155 -4.63 -6.33 -14.20
N ILE A 156 -5.61 -6.64 -13.38
CA ILE A 156 -6.92 -7.09 -13.86
C ILE A 156 -8.00 -6.54 -12.95
N ILE A 157 -9.19 -6.41 -13.53
CA ILE A 157 -10.42 -6.19 -12.80
C ILE A 157 -11.13 -7.55 -12.74
N GLU A 158 -11.21 -8.11 -11.54
CA GLU A 158 -11.84 -9.41 -11.31
C GLU A 158 -13.20 -9.24 -10.63
N GLU A 159 -14.25 -9.78 -11.22
CA GLU A 159 -15.55 -9.91 -10.53
C GLU A 159 -15.41 -10.89 -9.37
N LYS A 160 -15.72 -10.44 -8.15
CA LYS A 160 -15.62 -11.28 -6.96
C LYS A 160 -16.90 -12.00 -6.61
N THR A 161 -18.07 -11.40 -6.85
CA THR A 161 -19.36 -11.98 -6.46
C THR A 161 -20.51 -11.29 -7.17
N ASN A 162 -21.44 -12.09 -7.73
CA ASN A 162 -22.80 -11.64 -8.02
C ASN A 162 -23.55 -11.54 -6.69
N LEU A 163 -23.72 -10.31 -6.23
CA LEU A 163 -24.35 -9.99 -4.97
C LEU A 163 -25.84 -10.29 -5.14
N GLY A 164 -26.53 -10.82 -4.12
CA GLY A 164 -27.97 -11.09 -4.18
C GLY A 164 -28.86 -9.85 -4.41
N VAL A 165 -28.27 -8.72 -4.78
CA VAL A 165 -28.90 -7.48 -5.21
C VAL A 165 -28.57 -7.25 -6.70
N PRO A 166 -29.53 -7.44 -7.63
CA PRO A 166 -29.28 -7.47 -9.07
C PRO A 166 -28.63 -6.22 -9.70
N CYS A 167 -28.67 -5.08 -9.02
CA CYS A 167 -28.14 -3.80 -9.49
C CYS A 167 -26.75 -3.46 -8.94
N HIS A 168 -26.16 -4.34 -8.12
CA HIS A 168 -24.81 -4.19 -7.57
C HIS A 168 -23.91 -5.32 -8.06
N LEU A 169 -22.71 -4.96 -8.52
CA LEU A 169 -21.64 -5.92 -8.80
C LEU A 169 -20.38 -5.49 -8.06
N MET A 170 -19.66 -6.47 -7.50
CA MET A 170 -18.43 -6.24 -6.76
C MET A 170 -17.23 -6.72 -7.56
N PHE A 171 -16.26 -5.82 -7.68
CA PHE A 171 -15.02 -6.04 -8.42
C PHE A 171 -13.80 -5.75 -7.54
N VAL A 172 -12.67 -6.29 -7.94
CA VAL A 172 -11.38 -5.99 -7.34
C VAL A 172 -10.38 -5.67 -8.44
N LEU A 173 -9.74 -4.50 -8.32
CA LEU A 173 -8.54 -4.16 -9.07
C LEU A 173 -7.34 -4.78 -8.37
N LYS A 174 -6.66 -5.71 -9.02
CA LYS A 174 -5.51 -6.45 -8.47
C LYS A 174 -4.47 -6.75 -9.54
N TYR A 175 -3.28 -7.15 -9.12
CA TYR A 175 -2.32 -7.76 -10.04
C TYR A 175 -2.84 -9.10 -10.58
N ALA A 176 -2.50 -9.40 -11.83
CA ALA A 176 -2.79 -10.69 -12.46
C ALA A 176 -1.95 -11.81 -11.80
N GLU A 177 -2.38 -13.06 -11.98
CA GLU A 177 -1.67 -14.21 -11.42
C GLU A 177 -0.25 -14.32 -11.98
N ASN A 178 0.71 -14.66 -11.11
CA ASN A 178 2.13 -14.86 -11.45
C ASN A 178 2.90 -13.60 -11.91
N VAL A 179 2.32 -12.40 -11.83
CA VAL A 179 3.04 -11.14 -12.06
C VAL A 179 3.96 -10.82 -10.89
N PHE A 180 3.41 -10.88 -9.68
CA PHE A 180 4.11 -10.64 -8.42
C PHE A 180 3.76 -11.75 -7.42
N PRO A 181 4.54 -11.90 -6.33
CA PRO A 181 4.17 -12.81 -5.24
C PRO A 181 2.81 -12.48 -4.65
N ASP A 182 2.09 -13.50 -4.15
CA ASP A 182 0.76 -13.35 -3.53
C ASP A 182 0.70 -12.33 -2.40
N ALA A 183 1.84 -12.03 -1.79
CA ALA A 183 1.95 -11.03 -0.73
C ALA A 183 1.83 -9.59 -1.26
N GLN A 184 2.13 -9.34 -2.52
CA GLN A 184 2.08 -8.01 -3.14
C GLN A 184 0.70 -7.68 -3.69
N LYS A 185 0.10 -6.60 -3.19
CA LYS A 185 -1.29 -6.26 -3.46
C LYS A 185 -1.47 -4.77 -3.60
N LEU A 186 -2.27 -4.37 -4.59
CA LEU A 186 -2.79 -3.00 -4.66
C LEU A 186 -3.62 -2.74 -3.41
N VAL A 187 -3.29 -1.69 -2.65
CA VAL A 187 -3.95 -1.42 -1.37
C VAL A 187 -4.78 -0.16 -1.38
N LYS A 188 -4.33 0.90 -2.06
CA LYS A 188 -5.02 2.19 -1.99
C LYS A 188 -4.83 3.05 -3.23
N LEU A 189 -5.81 3.89 -3.50
CA LEU A 189 -5.65 5.04 -4.37
C LEU A 189 -4.93 6.16 -3.61
N LEU A 190 -3.87 6.71 -4.20
CA LEU A 190 -3.16 7.85 -3.61
C LEU A 190 -3.94 9.14 -3.71
N LYS A 191 -4.73 9.28 -4.78
CA LYS A 191 -5.64 10.39 -5.00
C LYS A 191 -6.95 9.84 -5.52
N TYR A 192 -7.97 9.88 -4.68
CA TYR A 192 -9.34 9.61 -5.13
C TYR A 192 -9.78 10.74 -6.06
N LYS A 193 -10.20 10.35 -7.26
CA LYS A 193 -10.84 11.23 -8.25
C LYS A 193 -12.33 10.92 -8.29
N GLY A 194 -13.18 11.93 -8.35
CA GLY A 194 -14.64 11.77 -8.34
C GLY A 194 -15.35 12.53 -7.24
N ILE A 195 -16.55 12.07 -6.90
CA ILE A 195 -17.46 12.72 -5.96
C ILE A 195 -17.76 11.77 -4.80
N LYS A 196 -17.56 12.27 -3.59
CA LYS A 196 -17.97 11.60 -2.36
C LYS A 196 -19.06 12.42 -1.68
N PHE A 197 -20.16 11.79 -1.30
CA PHE A 197 -21.24 12.46 -0.59
C PHE A 197 -21.03 12.32 0.92
N THR A 198 -21.27 13.39 1.68
CA THR A 198 -21.11 13.43 3.14
C THR A 198 -22.46 13.52 3.83
N GLY A 199 -22.56 12.96 5.05
CA GLY A 199 -23.81 12.91 5.82
C GLY A 199 -24.53 11.57 5.64
N PRO A 200 -25.78 11.53 5.12
CA PRO A 200 -26.46 10.28 4.80
C PRO A 200 -25.72 9.45 3.71
N GLY A 201 -25.01 10.15 2.81
CA GLY A 201 -24.05 9.60 1.84
C GLY A 201 -22.68 9.31 2.46
N GLY A 202 -21.95 8.35 1.87
CA GLY A 202 -21.06 7.47 2.62
C GLY A 202 -19.54 7.62 2.45
N ASN A 203 -18.89 6.46 2.31
CA ASN A 203 -17.45 6.19 2.45
C ASN A 203 -16.86 5.61 1.15
N SER A 204 -17.44 6.04 0.02
CA SER A 204 -17.08 5.61 -1.33
C SER A 204 -17.08 6.80 -2.28
N TRP A 205 -16.26 6.72 -3.32
CA TRP A 205 -16.10 7.74 -4.35
C TRP A 205 -16.76 7.29 -5.63
N ILE A 206 -17.74 8.05 -6.11
CA ILE A 206 -18.25 7.89 -7.48
C ILE A 206 -17.20 8.50 -8.40
N SER A 207 -16.46 7.65 -9.08
CA SER A 207 -15.35 8.04 -9.96
C SER A 207 -15.72 8.02 -11.43
N MET A 208 -16.91 7.52 -11.77
CA MET A 208 -17.46 7.58 -13.12
C MET A 208 -18.99 7.61 -13.04
N SER A 209 -19.60 8.36 -13.96
CA SER A 209 -21.02 8.39 -14.23
C SER A 209 -21.20 8.43 -15.74
N MET A 210 -21.17 7.28 -16.41
CA MET A 210 -21.24 7.21 -17.88
C MET A 210 -22.21 6.15 -18.36
N SER A 211 -23.01 6.52 -19.36
CA SER A 211 -23.34 5.69 -20.52
C SER A 211 -24.10 6.55 -21.52
N SER A 212 -24.19 6.12 -22.78
CA SER A 212 -25.10 6.71 -23.77
C SER A 212 -26.58 6.79 -23.34
N GLU A 213 -26.95 6.15 -22.22
CA GLU A 213 -28.28 6.21 -21.59
C GLU A 213 -28.25 6.63 -20.09
N GLY A 214 -27.11 7.04 -19.52
CA GLY A 214 -26.96 7.49 -18.12
C GLY A 214 -27.06 6.44 -16.98
N HIS A 215 -27.11 5.12 -17.26
CA HIS A 215 -27.55 4.09 -16.29
C HIS A 215 -26.44 3.27 -15.57
N LYS A 216 -25.28 3.86 -15.29
CA LYS A 216 -24.17 3.15 -14.59
C LYS A 216 -23.27 4.10 -13.80
N PHE A 217 -22.85 3.69 -12.59
CA PHE A 217 -21.77 4.33 -11.83
C PHE A 217 -20.61 3.36 -11.56
N GLY A 218 -19.39 3.89 -11.65
CA GLY A 218 -18.16 3.23 -11.21
C GLY A 218 -17.71 3.83 -9.88
N VAL A 219 -17.56 2.98 -8.87
CA VAL A 219 -17.33 3.43 -7.49
C VAL A 219 -16.10 2.76 -6.90
N PHE A 220 -15.19 3.58 -6.36
CA PHE A 220 -14.10 3.11 -5.52
C PHE A 220 -14.49 3.21 -4.05
N VAL A 221 -14.29 2.12 -3.31
CA VAL A 221 -14.48 2.12 -1.86
C VAL A 221 -13.23 2.67 -1.20
N GLU A 222 -13.39 3.52 -0.18
CA GLU A 222 -12.21 4.05 0.52
C GLU A 222 -11.43 2.95 1.23
N TYR A 223 -10.11 3.03 1.15
CA TYR A 223 -9.20 2.13 1.83
C TYR A 223 -9.52 2.02 3.33
N GLY A 224 -9.56 0.77 3.83
CA GLY A 224 -9.86 0.46 5.23
C GLY A 224 -11.36 0.38 5.57
N VAL A 225 -12.26 0.73 4.65
CA VAL A 225 -13.71 0.55 4.83
C VAL A 225 -14.05 -0.93 4.67
N THR A 226 -14.37 -1.59 5.78
CA THR A 226 -14.62 -3.04 5.82
C THR A 226 -16.08 -3.44 6.08
N SER A 227 -16.98 -2.47 6.23
CA SER A 227 -18.41 -2.67 6.47
C SER A 227 -19.21 -1.39 6.18
N ASN A 228 -20.53 -1.51 5.99
CA ASN A 228 -21.44 -0.37 5.78
C ASN A 228 -20.99 0.53 4.63
N ILE A 229 -20.69 -0.08 3.48
CA ILE A 229 -20.25 0.66 2.31
C ILE A 229 -21.46 1.40 1.76
N LYS A 230 -21.38 2.73 1.77
CA LYS A 230 -22.44 3.64 1.36
C LYS A 230 -21.93 4.51 0.23
N ILE A 231 -22.68 4.53 -0.87
CA ILE A 231 -22.33 5.28 -2.07
C ILE A 231 -22.97 6.67 -1.97
N ALA A 232 -24.30 6.73 -1.99
CA ALA A 232 -25.11 7.90 -1.69
C ALA A 232 -26.53 7.47 -1.31
N ASP A 233 -27.37 8.43 -0.94
CA ASP A 233 -28.82 8.26 -0.90
C ASP A 233 -29.44 8.98 -2.10
N GLY A 234 -30.60 8.52 -2.57
CA GLY A 234 -31.37 9.27 -3.56
C GLY A 234 -31.78 10.64 -3.02
N GLY A 235 -31.52 11.71 -3.76
CA GLY A 235 -31.90 13.07 -3.37
C GLY A 235 -30.96 14.16 -3.87
N ARG A 236 -31.18 15.37 -3.34
CA ARG A 236 -30.38 16.57 -3.62
C ARG A 236 -29.31 16.76 -2.55
N TYR A 237 -28.09 17.02 -3.00
CA TYR A 237 -26.92 17.34 -2.21
C TYR A 237 -26.48 18.77 -2.51
N SER A 238 -26.35 19.57 -1.46
CA SER A 238 -25.72 20.89 -1.53
C SER A 238 -24.19 20.74 -1.52
N HIS A 239 -23.44 21.75 -1.99
CA HIS A 239 -21.97 21.70 -2.04
C HIS A 239 -21.29 21.32 -0.70
N ASN A 240 -21.88 21.68 0.44
CA ASN A 240 -21.36 21.33 1.77
C ASN A 240 -21.65 19.88 2.20
N GLN A 241 -22.39 19.12 1.40
CA GLN A 241 -22.72 17.70 1.60
C GLN A 241 -21.96 16.80 0.63
N MET A 242 -20.90 17.32 0.01
CA MET A 242 -20.09 16.59 -0.96
C MET A 242 -18.63 17.02 -0.89
N VAL A 243 -17.75 16.11 -1.28
CA VAL A 243 -16.33 16.36 -1.54
C VAL A 243 -16.11 15.98 -3.00
N ILE A 244 -15.61 16.93 -3.81
CA ILE A 244 -15.36 16.72 -5.23
C ILE A 244 -13.86 16.88 -5.49
N HIS A 245 -13.26 15.88 -6.13
CA HIS A 245 -11.85 15.89 -6.50
C HIS A 245 -11.69 15.63 -7.99
N ASP A 246 -11.02 16.55 -8.69
CA ASP A 246 -10.60 16.40 -10.09
C ASP A 246 -11.75 16.22 -11.09
N VAL A 247 -12.98 16.59 -10.75
CA VAL A 247 -14.14 16.55 -11.67
C VAL A 247 -14.35 17.92 -12.31
N GLU A 248 -14.40 17.96 -13.64
CA GLU A 248 -14.76 19.16 -14.40
C GLU A 248 -16.27 19.43 -14.29
N GLU A 249 -16.67 20.71 -14.26
CA GLU A 249 -18.05 21.16 -14.02
C GLU A 249 -18.60 20.82 -12.61
N ASN A 250 -18.28 21.67 -11.63
CA ASN A 250 -18.82 21.57 -10.28
C ASN A 250 -20.02 22.49 -10.12
N GLY A 251 -21.22 21.97 -10.46
CA GLY A 251 -22.48 22.62 -10.13
C GLY A 251 -22.61 22.95 -8.64
N LYS A 252 -23.56 23.85 -8.31
CA LYS A 252 -23.79 24.25 -6.92
C LYS A 252 -24.33 23.09 -6.08
N ASP A 253 -25.19 22.30 -6.71
CA ASP A 253 -25.86 21.14 -6.13
C ASP A 253 -25.83 19.97 -7.09
N ILE A 254 -25.91 18.76 -6.55
CA ILE A 254 -26.00 17.51 -7.30
C ILE A 254 -27.30 16.80 -6.88
N PHE A 255 -28.00 16.25 -7.85
CA PHE A 255 -29.15 15.38 -7.62
C PHE A 255 -28.80 13.98 -8.09
N ILE A 256 -29.03 12.99 -7.23
CA ILE A 256 -28.90 11.57 -7.58
C ILE A 256 -30.25 10.91 -7.43
N HIS A 257 -30.62 10.11 -8.42
CA HIS A 257 -31.78 9.25 -8.35
C HIS A 257 -31.40 7.84 -8.74
N CYS A 258 -31.87 6.89 -7.94
CA CYS A 258 -31.70 5.47 -8.16
C CYS A 258 -32.49 4.72 -7.08
N ASP A 259 -33.28 3.73 -7.48
CA ASP A 259 -33.97 2.86 -6.54
C ASP A 259 -32.99 1.94 -5.80
N CYS A 260 -31.82 1.70 -6.39
CA CYS A 260 -30.78 0.81 -5.88
C CYS A 260 -29.72 1.46 -5.00
N ILE A 261 -29.56 2.78 -5.02
CA ILE A 261 -28.44 3.44 -4.33
C ILE A 261 -28.59 3.44 -2.80
N GLN A 262 -29.83 3.41 -2.32
CA GLN A 262 -30.17 3.34 -0.90
C GLN A 262 -30.04 1.93 -0.31
N HIS A 263 -29.92 0.89 -1.14
CA HIS A 263 -29.66 -0.49 -0.71
C HIS A 263 -28.19 -0.71 -0.36
N SER A 264 -27.55 0.31 0.23
CA SER A 264 -26.12 0.38 0.55
C SER A 264 -25.61 -0.96 1.09
N LEU A 265 -25.00 -1.71 0.18
CA LEU A 265 -24.21 -2.92 0.33
C LEU A 265 -24.25 -3.53 1.73
N ASP A 266 -25.27 -4.35 2.01
CA ASP A 266 -25.28 -5.35 3.10
C ASP A 266 -24.27 -6.48 2.78
N PHE A 267 -23.05 -6.11 2.39
CA PHE A 267 -21.99 -7.06 2.24
C PHE A 267 -21.63 -7.61 3.61
N THR A 268 -21.54 -8.93 3.70
CA THR A 268 -20.95 -9.51 4.90
C THR A 268 -19.53 -8.98 5.05
N SER A 269 -19.13 -8.67 6.28
CA SER A 269 -17.77 -8.22 6.58
C SER A 269 -16.70 -9.21 6.09
N LYS A 270 -17.06 -10.50 5.92
CA LYS A 270 -16.18 -11.53 5.35
C LYS A 270 -15.87 -11.26 3.88
N VAL A 271 -16.89 -11.05 3.05
CA VAL A 271 -16.73 -10.84 1.60
C VAL A 271 -15.95 -9.55 1.31
N ILE A 272 -16.24 -8.46 2.05
CA ILE A 272 -15.46 -7.22 1.93
C ILE A 272 -13.99 -7.45 2.31
N LYS A 273 -13.74 -8.17 3.41
CA LYS A 273 -12.37 -8.49 3.84
C LYS A 273 -11.64 -9.33 2.80
N GLU A 274 -12.32 -10.32 2.20
CA GLU A 274 -11.75 -11.13 1.12
C GLU A 274 -11.41 -10.30 -0.11
N ALA A 275 -12.27 -9.34 -0.48
CA ALA A 275 -12.01 -8.42 -1.58
C ALA A 275 -10.82 -7.48 -1.30
N TRP A 276 -10.78 -6.84 -0.14
CA TRP A 276 -9.63 -6.01 0.28
C TRP A 276 -8.34 -6.80 0.44
N ASN A 277 -8.44 -8.07 0.83
CA ASN A 277 -7.30 -8.97 0.88
C ASN A 277 -6.85 -9.42 -0.53
N ALA A 278 -7.61 -9.16 -1.59
CA ALA A 278 -7.21 -9.47 -2.96
C ALA A 278 -6.67 -8.25 -3.70
N GLY A 279 -7.17 -7.04 -3.40
CA GLY A 279 -6.76 -5.80 -4.05
C GLY A 279 -7.67 -4.64 -3.66
N ILE A 280 -7.78 -3.63 -4.52
CA ILE A 280 -8.63 -2.47 -4.29
C ILE A 280 -10.08 -2.82 -4.61
N LEU A 281 -10.96 -2.65 -3.63
CA LEU A 281 -12.38 -2.92 -3.77
C LEU A 281 -13.07 -1.83 -4.61
N MET A 282 -13.83 -2.29 -5.60
CA MET A 282 -14.65 -1.47 -6.47
C MET A 282 -16.08 -1.99 -6.53
N VAL A 283 -17.03 -1.10 -6.82
CA VAL A 283 -18.45 -1.42 -6.92
C VAL A 283 -19.01 -0.81 -8.20
N GLN A 284 -19.79 -1.59 -8.92
CA GLN A 284 -20.66 -1.08 -9.98
C GLN A 284 -22.08 -0.94 -9.45
N LEU A 285 -22.70 0.19 -9.75
CA LEU A 285 -24.14 0.37 -9.68
C LEU A 285 -24.71 0.40 -11.09
N ARG A 286 -25.79 -0.35 -11.33
CA ARG A 286 -26.52 -0.32 -12.59
C ARG A 286 -28.01 -0.40 -12.33
N ASP A 287 -28.74 0.62 -12.78
CA ASP A 287 -30.18 0.65 -12.72
C ASP A 287 -30.75 1.53 -13.85
N LYS A 288 -31.89 1.16 -14.42
CA LYS A 288 -32.58 1.90 -15.50
C LYS A 288 -33.10 3.28 -15.07
N HIS A 289 -33.14 3.56 -13.77
CA HIS A 289 -33.51 4.85 -13.19
C HIS A 289 -32.31 5.53 -12.55
N LEU A 290 -31.12 4.94 -12.65
CA LEU A 290 -29.89 5.59 -12.25
C LEU A 290 -29.67 6.81 -13.14
N TYR A 291 -29.58 7.98 -12.51
CA TYR A 291 -29.06 9.19 -13.13
C TYR A 291 -28.48 10.13 -12.06
N MET A 292 -27.53 10.96 -12.49
CA MET A 292 -26.99 12.06 -11.72
C MET A 292 -27.10 13.34 -12.53
N ALA A 293 -27.53 14.41 -11.90
CA ALA A 293 -27.63 15.72 -12.52
C ALA A 293 -26.97 16.77 -11.64
N GLN A 294 -26.33 17.75 -12.26
CA GLN A 294 -25.76 18.91 -11.58
C GLN A 294 -26.59 20.16 -11.86
N TYR A 295 -26.68 21.05 -10.86
CA TYR A 295 -27.34 22.34 -11.01
C TYR A 295 -26.32 23.41 -11.40
N THR A 296 -26.35 23.82 -12.67
CA THR A 296 -25.50 24.87 -13.24
C THR A 296 -26.35 25.86 -14.02
N ASN A 297 -25.97 27.14 -14.05
CA ASN A 297 -26.64 28.17 -14.87
C ASN A 297 -28.18 28.25 -14.74
N ASN A 298 -28.72 27.96 -13.55
CA ASN A 298 -30.15 27.93 -13.22
C ASN A 298 -30.99 26.80 -13.86
N TYR A 299 -30.37 25.70 -14.26
CA TYR A 299 -31.08 24.49 -14.68
C TYR A 299 -30.33 23.22 -14.24
N TRP A 300 -31.01 22.08 -14.26
CA TRP A 300 -30.40 20.77 -14.04
C TRP A 300 -29.87 20.22 -15.37
N ARG A 301 -28.61 19.79 -15.37
CA ARG A 301 -27.96 19.14 -16.50
C ARG A 301 -27.50 17.76 -16.09
N ASP A 302 -27.73 16.77 -16.92
CA ASP A 302 -27.22 15.42 -16.69
C ASP A 302 -25.69 15.46 -16.56
N MET A 303 -25.21 14.67 -15.61
CA MET A 303 -23.82 14.60 -15.24
C MET A 303 -23.26 13.28 -15.78
N ASP A 304 -22.82 13.35 -17.03
CA ASP A 304 -22.09 12.27 -17.70
C ASP A 304 -20.59 12.59 -17.69
N TYR A 305 -19.80 11.83 -16.93
CA TYR A 305 -18.36 11.99 -16.88
C TYR A 305 -17.62 10.66 -16.75
N LEU A 306 -16.48 10.62 -17.44
CA LEU A 306 -15.44 9.64 -17.31
C LEU A 306 -14.24 10.22 -16.58
N MET A 307 -13.61 9.43 -15.71
CA MET A 307 -12.33 9.78 -15.11
C MET A 307 -11.28 8.72 -15.44
N ASN A 308 -10.17 9.18 -16.04
CA ASN A 308 -8.92 8.47 -16.32
C ASN A 308 -7.80 9.52 -16.23
N PRO A 309 -6.61 9.28 -15.64
CA PRO A 309 -6.04 8.10 -14.96
C PRO A 309 -6.11 8.11 -13.41
N PHE A 310 -5.86 6.96 -12.76
CA PHE A 310 -5.77 6.79 -11.30
C PHE A 310 -4.35 6.40 -10.86
N LEU A 311 -3.84 7.04 -9.81
CA LEU A 311 -2.57 6.67 -9.19
C LEU A 311 -2.82 5.71 -8.02
N VAL A 312 -2.36 4.47 -8.18
CA VAL A 312 -2.52 3.36 -7.25
C VAL A 312 -1.20 3.07 -6.54
N GLU A 313 -1.26 2.69 -5.26
CA GLU A 313 -0.10 2.22 -4.48
C GLU A 313 -0.34 0.82 -3.92
N ASP A 314 0.68 -0.03 -3.98
CA ASP A 314 0.71 -1.35 -3.35
C ASP A 314 1.34 -1.33 -1.95
N ASN A 315 1.25 -2.46 -1.24
CA ASN A 315 1.78 -2.62 0.12
C ASN A 315 3.32 -2.62 0.23
N PHE A 316 4.03 -2.56 -0.90
CA PHE A 316 5.48 -2.36 -0.99
C PHE A 316 5.82 -0.92 -1.44
N GLY A 317 4.83 -0.05 -1.62
CA GLY A 317 5.03 1.31 -2.09
C GLY A 317 5.30 1.43 -3.58
N GLY A 318 5.14 0.33 -4.34
CA GLY A 318 5.06 0.36 -5.78
C GLY A 318 3.87 1.22 -6.21
N ARG A 319 4.10 2.13 -7.16
CA ARG A 319 3.09 3.06 -7.65
C ARG A 319 2.87 2.86 -9.13
N ILE A 320 1.60 2.73 -9.52
CA ILE A 320 1.20 2.55 -10.90
C ILE A 320 0.09 3.52 -11.27
N GLU A 321 0.11 3.96 -12.51
CA GLU A 321 -0.99 4.69 -13.11
C GLU A 321 -1.89 3.68 -13.84
N VAL A 322 -3.18 3.68 -13.51
CA VAL A 322 -4.19 2.81 -14.13
C VAL A 322 -5.24 3.70 -14.77
N GLU A 323 -5.43 3.54 -16.07
CA GLU A 323 -6.56 4.10 -16.81
C GLU A 323 -7.65 3.03 -16.87
N ILE A 324 -8.92 3.42 -16.78
CA ILE A 324 -10.05 2.49 -16.85
C ILE A 324 -11.04 3.05 -17.87
N ASN A 325 -11.10 2.44 -19.04
CA ASN A 325 -12.12 2.73 -20.03
C ASN A 325 -13.43 2.04 -19.64
N TRP A 326 -14.26 2.72 -18.85
CA TRP A 326 -15.54 2.23 -18.35
C TRP A 326 -16.62 1.89 -19.40
N ASP A 327 -16.38 2.25 -20.66
CA ASP A 327 -17.29 2.02 -21.80
C ASP A 327 -16.90 0.81 -22.67
N ASP A 328 -15.70 0.26 -22.47
CA ASP A 328 -15.18 -0.86 -23.26
C ASP A 328 -15.33 -2.22 -22.54
N GLY A 329 -15.42 -3.31 -23.30
CA GLY A 329 -15.58 -4.67 -22.76
C GLY A 329 -16.95 -4.97 -22.13
N ASP A 330 -17.04 -6.14 -21.49
CA ASP A 330 -18.27 -6.65 -20.89
C ASP A 330 -18.67 -5.85 -19.63
N TRP A 331 -19.29 -4.68 -19.85
CA TRP A 331 -20.17 -3.98 -18.92
C TRP A 331 -19.51 -3.28 -17.71
N TYR A 332 -18.20 -3.40 -17.49
CA TYR A 332 -17.47 -2.65 -16.45
C TYR A 332 -16.49 -1.62 -17.04
N GLY A 333 -15.78 -1.99 -18.10
CA GLY A 333 -14.68 -1.24 -18.66
C GLY A 333 -13.46 -2.12 -18.88
N ASP A 334 -12.65 -1.83 -19.89
CA ASP A 334 -11.29 -2.38 -20.05
C ASP A 334 -10.26 -1.37 -19.53
N TRP A 335 -9.05 -1.76 -19.16
CA TRP A 335 -8.07 -0.88 -18.49
C TRP A 335 -6.76 -0.75 -19.27
#